data_AF-J2GPD9-F1
#
_entry.id   AF-J2GPD9-F1
#
_cell.length_a   1.000
_cell.length_b   1.000
_cell.length_c   1.000
_cell.angle_alpha   90.00
_cell.angle_beta   90.00
_cell.angle_gamma   90.00
#
_symmetry.space_group_name_H-M   'P 1'
#
loop_
_entity.id
_entity.type
_entity.pdbx_description
1 polymer ?
#
loop_
_entity_poly.entity_id
_entity_poly.type
_entity_poly.pdbx_seq_one_letter_code
_entity_poly.pdbx_strand_id
1 'polypeptide(L)'
;MSIIRPVRWELRANPEHRRFVAERLIALKDGLQEQVHATTSEHSLRLATWNIMHFGDGGGYDRSVESMLYIAEIIDHFDLVAVQEVNEDLTKLEQLIDKYLGSGWDYIVTDVVEGSAGNGERLAFLYRTGKVEFCREVGEIVLPTGDEIAAPGADGTNAVLQFARTPFGVSFRAGWLRFRLCTVHIHYGKDQKEGSPDMVRRREEIAKVAGLLARRQDNERRAGEKRAADWADPKEGGWNSNYILLGDFNIVSPEHETMQALKDAGFTVEEKQHAEIEGSGKHYDQIAHKAAHPGFKVLDSGVFDMFDYIYRDEDAGHYVDKAGLPVLSTRKDPKEGRPAERPRDEAMDYFRSYYRKHQMSDHKLLWAELCIDYAGNYLQRIVAEPIA
;
A
#
# COMPACT_ATOMS: atom_id res chain seq x y z
N MET A 1 16.92 -6.33 -6.51
CA MET A 1 17.35 -5.62 -7.72
C MET A 1 16.41 -6.03 -8.83
N SER A 2 15.61 -5.08 -9.32
CA SER A 2 14.69 -5.32 -10.42
C SER A 2 15.41 -5.81 -11.68
N ILE A 3 14.83 -6.82 -12.32
CA ILE A 3 15.31 -7.44 -13.54
C ILE A 3 14.94 -6.54 -14.72
N ILE A 4 15.84 -5.64 -15.10
CA ILE A 4 15.64 -4.67 -16.19
C ILE A 4 15.93 -5.23 -17.60
N ARG A 5 16.30 -6.52 -17.72
CA ARG A 5 16.57 -7.16 -19.02
C ARG A 5 15.46 -6.97 -20.07
N PRO A 6 14.16 -6.96 -19.71
CA PRO A 6 13.07 -6.72 -20.67
C PRO A 6 13.20 -5.40 -21.45
N VAL A 7 13.79 -4.35 -20.87
CA VAL A 7 14.00 -3.05 -21.56
C VAL A 7 14.68 -3.26 -22.92
N ARG A 8 15.70 -4.12 -22.97
CA ARG A 8 16.51 -4.32 -24.18
C ARG A 8 15.73 -5.04 -25.29
N TRP A 9 14.92 -6.04 -24.91
CA TRP A 9 14.38 -7.03 -25.83
C TRP A 9 12.89 -6.86 -26.09
N GLU A 10 12.08 -6.55 -25.08
CA GLU A 10 10.62 -6.41 -25.25
C GLU A 10 10.25 -5.07 -25.92
N LEU A 11 11.04 -4.02 -25.70
CA LEU A 11 10.85 -2.71 -26.35
C LEU A 11 11.67 -2.56 -27.64
N ARG A 12 12.26 -3.64 -28.18
CA ARG A 12 13.17 -3.58 -29.34
C ARG A 12 12.53 -3.06 -30.63
N ALA A 13 11.21 -3.19 -30.76
CA ALA A 13 10.47 -2.79 -31.95
C ALA A 13 10.44 -1.27 -32.14
N ASN A 14 10.60 -0.50 -31.06
CA ASN A 14 10.65 0.96 -31.08
C ASN A 14 11.90 1.47 -30.34
N PRO A 15 13.04 1.63 -31.04
CA PRO A 15 14.30 2.04 -30.41
C PRO A 15 14.24 3.42 -29.75
N GLU A 16 13.48 4.37 -30.30
CA GLU A 16 13.30 5.71 -29.75
C GLU A 16 12.56 5.64 -28.42
N HIS A 17 11.43 4.93 -28.38
CA HIS A 17 10.68 4.73 -27.14
C HIS A 17 11.47 3.88 -26.12
N ARG A 18 12.17 2.84 -26.54
CA ARG A 18 13.05 2.06 -25.64
C ARG A 18 14.10 2.92 -24.94
N ARG A 19 14.74 3.84 -25.67
CA ARG A 19 15.73 4.76 -25.08
C ARG A 19 15.06 5.67 -24.06
N PHE A 20 13.90 6.21 -24.40
CA PHE A 20 13.11 7.03 -23.49
C PHE A 20 12.74 6.29 -22.20
N VAL A 21 12.25 5.04 -22.28
CA VAL A 21 11.96 4.21 -21.09
C VAL A 21 13.21 3.99 -20.24
N ALA A 22 14.36 3.74 -20.86
CA ALA A 22 15.61 3.59 -20.11
C ALA A 22 16.01 4.88 -19.37
N GLU A 23 15.87 6.04 -20.01
CA GLU A 23 16.13 7.35 -19.38
C GLU A 23 15.15 7.63 -18.23
N ARG A 24 13.87 7.29 -18.39
CA ARG A 24 12.85 7.40 -17.34
C ARG A 24 13.11 6.44 -16.17
N LEU A 25 13.54 5.19 -16.43
CA LEU A 25 13.95 4.24 -15.39
C LEU A 25 15.15 4.74 -14.59
N ILE A 26 16.12 5.39 -15.23
CA ILE A 26 17.25 6.00 -14.53
C ILE A 26 16.75 7.14 -13.63
N ALA A 27 15.93 8.05 -14.16
CA ALA A 27 15.35 9.13 -13.36
C ALA A 27 14.51 8.63 -12.18
N LEU A 28 13.72 7.57 -12.38
CA LEU A 28 12.93 6.93 -11.33
C LEU A 28 13.82 6.35 -10.22
N LYS A 29 14.91 5.65 -10.61
CA LYS A 29 15.91 5.13 -9.66
C LYS A 29 16.52 6.26 -8.85
N ASP A 30 16.98 7.31 -9.51
CA ASP A 30 17.64 8.44 -8.84
C ASP A 30 16.67 9.12 -7.86
N GLY A 31 15.41 9.31 -8.25
CA GLY A 31 14.36 9.86 -7.39
C GLY A 31 14.06 8.99 -6.16
N LEU A 32 13.93 7.67 -6.34
CA LEU A 32 13.70 6.75 -5.23
C LEU A 32 14.91 6.70 -4.28
N GLN A 33 16.14 6.77 -4.81
CA GLN A 33 17.35 6.82 -4.00
C GLN A 33 17.46 8.10 -3.16
N GLU A 34 17.04 9.24 -3.74
CA GLU A 34 17.02 10.54 -3.07
C GLU A 34 15.95 10.61 -1.98
N GLN A 35 14.72 10.17 -2.29
CA GLN A 35 13.59 10.32 -1.36
C GLN A 35 13.53 9.25 -0.27
N VAL A 36 13.88 7.99 -0.58
CA VAL A 36 13.71 6.86 0.36
C VAL A 36 15.02 6.41 0.98
N HIS A 37 16.08 6.23 0.18
CA HIS A 37 17.49 5.89 0.49
C HIS A 37 18.04 4.89 -0.53
N ALA A 38 19.31 5.06 -0.92
CA ALA A 38 19.94 4.26 -1.97
C ALA A 38 20.24 2.80 -1.57
N THR A 39 20.35 2.49 -0.28
CA THR A 39 20.74 1.14 0.19
C THR A 39 19.84 0.67 1.32
N THR A 40 19.48 -0.61 1.27
CA THR A 40 18.83 -1.29 2.42
C THR A 40 19.83 -1.39 3.59
N SER A 41 19.34 -1.28 4.82
CA SER A 41 20.11 -1.44 6.04
C SER A 41 19.62 -2.66 6.83
N GLU A 42 20.54 -3.39 7.47
CA GLU A 42 20.17 -4.50 8.37
C GLU A 42 19.54 -4.02 9.68
N HIS A 43 19.64 -2.72 9.98
CA HIS A 43 19.11 -2.10 11.20
C HIS A 43 17.72 -1.46 11.01
N SER A 44 17.22 -1.39 9.78
CA SER A 44 15.91 -0.80 9.48
C SER A 44 15.09 -1.66 8.50
N LEU A 45 13.78 -1.41 8.44
CA LEU A 45 12.85 -2.04 7.49
C LEU A 45 12.09 -0.95 6.73
N ARG A 46 12.20 -0.94 5.39
CA ARG A 46 11.44 -0.03 4.53
C ARG A 46 10.11 -0.67 4.16
N LEU A 47 9.05 -0.18 4.78
CA LEU A 47 7.67 -0.61 4.60
C LEU A 47 6.93 0.38 3.70
N ALA A 48 6.17 -0.13 2.73
CA ALA A 48 5.31 0.69 1.88
C ALA A 48 3.88 0.15 1.80
N THR A 49 2.95 1.02 1.42
CA THR A 49 1.59 0.67 1.01
C THR A 49 1.22 1.40 -0.27
N TRP A 50 0.55 0.70 -1.17
CA TRP A 50 0.15 1.25 -2.46
C TRP A 50 -1.10 0.59 -3.02
N ASN A 51 -2.18 1.37 -3.16
CA ASN A 51 -3.29 1.00 -4.03
C ASN A 51 -2.80 1.14 -5.48
N ILE A 52 -2.70 0.02 -6.20
CA ILE A 52 -2.12 0.00 -7.54
C ILE A 52 -3.19 0.07 -8.64
N MET A 53 -4.44 0.39 -8.30
CA MET A 53 -5.56 0.65 -9.21
C MET A 53 -5.83 -0.49 -10.21
N HIS A 54 -6.77 -1.37 -9.88
CA HIS A 54 -7.21 -2.48 -10.74
C HIS A 54 -6.05 -3.25 -11.42
N PHE A 55 -5.06 -3.69 -10.66
CA PHE A 55 -3.91 -4.41 -11.21
C PHE A 55 -4.29 -5.82 -11.65
N GLY A 56 -4.25 -6.06 -12.96
CA GLY A 56 -4.60 -7.36 -13.56
C GLY A 56 -5.92 -7.40 -14.31
N ASP A 57 -6.76 -6.35 -14.27
CA ASP A 57 -8.12 -6.33 -14.86
C ASP A 57 -8.16 -6.27 -16.41
N GLY A 58 -7.00 -6.23 -17.06
CA GLY A 58 -6.91 -6.12 -18.52
C GLY A 58 -7.48 -4.80 -19.05
N GLY A 59 -7.87 -4.76 -20.34
CA GLY A 59 -8.46 -3.56 -20.94
C GLY A 59 -7.57 -2.31 -20.81
N GLY A 60 -8.11 -1.23 -20.24
CA GLY A 60 -7.34 0.00 -19.96
C GLY A 60 -6.28 -0.17 -18.87
N TYR A 61 -6.46 -1.17 -18.01
CA TYR A 61 -5.60 -1.53 -16.88
C TYR A 61 -4.60 -2.63 -17.23
N ASP A 62 -4.57 -3.13 -18.47
CA ASP A 62 -3.52 -4.05 -18.89
C ASP A 62 -2.17 -3.34 -18.80
N ARG A 63 -1.33 -3.82 -17.88
CA ARG A 63 -0.03 -3.20 -17.60
C ARG A 63 0.93 -3.53 -18.73
N SER A 64 1.40 -2.48 -19.41
CA SER A 64 2.43 -2.58 -20.44
C SER A 64 3.76 -3.07 -19.84
N VAL A 65 4.68 -3.52 -20.70
CA VAL A 65 6.03 -3.91 -20.25
C VAL A 65 6.75 -2.75 -19.54
N GLU A 66 6.58 -1.53 -20.06
CA GLU A 66 7.12 -0.32 -19.44
C GLU A 66 6.54 -0.11 -18.03
N SER A 67 5.21 -0.20 -17.88
CA SER A 67 4.53 -0.04 -16.59
C SER A 67 5.00 -1.09 -15.58
N MET A 68 5.13 -2.35 -16.01
CA MET A 68 5.63 -3.42 -15.16
C MET A 68 7.08 -3.20 -14.70
N LEU A 69 7.93 -2.62 -15.57
CA LEU A 69 9.29 -2.24 -15.19
C LEU A 69 9.30 -1.15 -14.12
N TYR A 70 8.47 -0.11 -14.26
CA TYR A 70 8.37 0.95 -13.26
C TYR A 70 7.78 0.47 -11.94
N ILE A 71 6.68 -0.31 -11.98
CA ILE A 71 6.06 -0.92 -10.80
C ILE A 71 7.08 -1.77 -10.04
N ALA A 72 7.83 -2.62 -10.75
CA ALA A 72 8.86 -3.45 -10.14
C ALA A 72 10.00 -2.60 -9.57
N GLU A 73 10.42 -1.54 -10.25
CA GLU A 73 11.45 -0.63 -9.75
C GLU A 73 11.04 0.06 -8.45
N ILE A 74 9.79 0.53 -8.36
CA ILE A 74 9.23 1.15 -7.15
C ILE A 74 9.20 0.12 -6.01
N ILE A 75 8.63 -1.06 -6.23
CA ILE A 75 8.53 -2.12 -5.21
C ILE A 75 9.92 -2.57 -4.74
N ASP A 76 10.90 -2.68 -5.65
CA ASP A 76 12.26 -3.09 -5.31
C ASP A 76 13.02 -2.05 -4.47
N HIS A 77 12.51 -0.83 -4.27
CA HIS A 77 13.11 0.09 -3.31
C HIS A 77 12.67 -0.15 -1.86
N PHE A 78 11.74 -1.07 -1.62
CA PHE A 78 11.25 -1.42 -0.30
C PHE A 78 11.65 -2.85 0.09
N ASP A 79 11.35 -3.21 1.33
CA ASP A 79 11.61 -4.54 1.88
C ASP A 79 10.30 -5.34 2.08
N LEU A 80 9.19 -4.63 2.32
CA LEU A 80 7.83 -5.16 2.45
C LEU A 80 6.84 -4.13 1.91
N VAL A 81 5.95 -4.54 1.01
CA VAL A 81 4.95 -3.67 0.36
C VAL A 81 3.56 -4.29 0.49
N ALA A 82 2.63 -3.54 1.05
CA ALA A 82 1.22 -3.86 0.99
C ALA A 82 0.59 -3.29 -0.29
N VAL A 83 -0.09 -4.13 -1.05
CA VAL A 83 -0.67 -3.76 -2.34
C VAL A 83 -2.18 -4.01 -2.30
N GLN A 84 -2.95 -2.97 -2.62
CA GLN A 84 -4.41 -3.04 -2.74
C GLN A 84 -4.82 -3.08 -4.21
N GLU A 85 -6.02 -3.61 -4.49
CA GLU A 85 -6.61 -3.75 -5.84
C GLU A 85 -5.82 -4.67 -6.79
N VAL A 86 -5.32 -5.79 -6.28
CA VAL A 86 -4.89 -6.91 -7.14
C VAL A 86 -6.15 -7.66 -7.61
N ASN A 87 -6.36 -7.83 -8.90
CA ASN A 87 -7.59 -8.45 -9.42
C ASN A 87 -7.66 -9.98 -9.25
N GLU A 88 -8.81 -10.54 -9.63
CA GLU A 88 -9.08 -11.98 -9.65
C GLU A 88 -8.07 -12.78 -10.49
N ASP A 89 -7.57 -12.21 -11.58
CA ASP A 89 -6.50 -12.83 -12.37
C ASP A 89 -5.11 -12.46 -11.83
N LEU A 90 -4.44 -13.44 -11.21
CA LEU A 90 -3.10 -13.26 -10.64
C LEU A 90 -1.97 -13.27 -11.68
N THR A 91 -2.26 -13.50 -12.97
CA THR A 91 -1.23 -13.60 -14.03
C THR A 91 -0.26 -12.41 -14.01
N LYS A 92 -0.75 -11.19 -13.79
CA LYS A 92 0.11 -9.99 -13.73
C LYS A 92 0.94 -9.92 -12.45
N LEU A 93 0.43 -10.38 -11.32
CA LEU A 93 1.19 -10.47 -10.07
C LEU A 93 2.29 -11.53 -10.17
N GLU A 94 1.96 -12.71 -10.68
CA GLU A 94 2.94 -13.77 -10.95
C GLU A 94 4.01 -13.28 -11.93
N GLN A 95 3.60 -12.59 -13.00
CA GLN A 95 4.53 -11.98 -13.95
C GLN A 95 5.44 -10.94 -13.28
N LEU A 96 4.91 -10.09 -12.39
CA LEU A 96 5.67 -9.10 -11.64
C LEU A 96 6.80 -9.77 -10.85
N ILE A 97 6.46 -10.84 -10.12
CA ILE A 97 7.39 -11.61 -9.31
C ILE A 97 8.43 -12.30 -10.21
N ASP A 98 7.99 -13.14 -11.14
CA ASP A 98 8.88 -14.02 -11.89
C ASP A 98 9.79 -13.28 -12.88
N LYS A 99 9.28 -12.24 -13.54
CA LYS A 99 9.99 -11.59 -14.65
C LYS A 99 10.70 -10.30 -14.25
N TYR A 100 10.24 -9.61 -13.21
CA TYR A 100 10.73 -8.26 -12.90
C TYR A 100 11.32 -8.12 -11.51
N LEU A 101 10.77 -8.76 -10.48
CA LEU A 101 11.34 -8.70 -9.11
C LEU A 101 12.36 -9.81 -8.85
N GLY A 102 12.08 -11.02 -9.35
CA GLY A 102 12.93 -12.21 -9.24
C GLY A 102 12.77 -12.98 -7.93
N SER A 103 13.54 -14.07 -7.79
CA SER A 103 13.42 -15.06 -6.71
C SER A 103 13.73 -14.57 -5.28
N GLY A 104 14.20 -13.32 -5.13
CA GLY A 104 14.40 -12.70 -3.82
C GLY A 104 13.13 -12.11 -3.23
N TRP A 105 12.02 -12.16 -3.97
CA TRP A 105 10.71 -11.68 -3.59
C TRP A 105 9.72 -12.83 -3.54
N ASP A 106 8.78 -12.72 -2.62
CA ASP A 106 7.64 -13.62 -2.49
C ASP A 106 6.40 -12.79 -2.12
N TYR A 107 5.22 -13.39 -2.21
CA TYR A 107 3.96 -12.71 -1.89
C TYR A 107 2.97 -13.59 -1.15
N ILE A 108 2.07 -12.94 -0.42
CA ILE A 108 0.89 -13.56 0.19
C ILE A 108 -0.30 -12.69 -0.22
N VAL A 109 -1.38 -13.31 -0.68
CA VAL A 109 -2.56 -12.62 -1.18
C VAL A 109 -3.84 -13.23 -0.59
N THR A 110 -4.88 -12.42 -0.38
CA THR A 110 -6.21 -12.90 0.03
C THR A 110 -6.89 -13.71 -1.06
N ASP A 111 -8.00 -14.37 -0.74
CA ASP A 111 -8.96 -14.74 -1.77
C ASP A 111 -9.80 -13.51 -2.19
N VAL A 112 -10.65 -13.67 -3.20
CA VAL A 112 -11.64 -12.64 -3.58
C VAL A 112 -12.80 -12.66 -2.58
N VAL A 113 -13.23 -11.48 -2.16
CA VAL A 113 -14.45 -11.33 -1.37
C VAL A 113 -15.67 -11.57 -2.27
N GLU A 114 -16.47 -12.57 -1.93
CA GLU A 114 -17.72 -12.89 -2.62
C GLU A 114 -18.73 -11.72 -2.58
N GLY A 115 -19.37 -11.47 -3.73
CA GLY A 115 -20.36 -10.40 -3.90
C GLY A 115 -19.79 -9.07 -4.42
N SER A 116 -20.69 -8.11 -4.68
CA SER A 116 -20.33 -6.87 -5.39
C SER A 116 -19.52 -5.87 -4.55
N ALA A 117 -19.50 -6.02 -3.22
CA ALA A 117 -18.77 -5.12 -2.33
C ALA A 117 -17.24 -5.31 -2.42
N GLY A 118 -16.79 -6.52 -2.79
CA GLY A 118 -15.38 -6.88 -2.93
C GLY A 118 -14.73 -6.43 -4.23
N ASN A 119 -15.53 -6.07 -5.24
CA ASN A 119 -15.10 -5.65 -6.58
C ASN A 119 -14.17 -6.64 -7.33
N GLY A 120 -14.15 -7.93 -6.97
CA GLY A 120 -13.24 -8.89 -7.61
C GLY A 120 -11.76 -8.66 -7.27
N GLU A 121 -11.48 -7.84 -6.25
CA GLU A 121 -10.14 -7.42 -5.85
C GLU A 121 -9.64 -8.20 -4.64
N ARG A 122 -8.31 -8.20 -4.49
CA ARG A 122 -7.55 -8.84 -3.44
C ARG A 122 -6.56 -7.87 -2.83
N LEU A 123 -6.15 -8.20 -1.61
CA LEU A 123 -5.10 -7.52 -0.87
C LEU A 123 -3.87 -8.42 -0.84
N ALA A 124 -2.70 -7.85 -1.08
CA ALA A 124 -1.44 -8.59 -1.14
C ALA A 124 -0.35 -7.95 -0.27
N PHE A 125 0.57 -8.79 0.21
CA PHE A 125 1.86 -8.37 0.75
C PHE A 125 2.95 -8.97 -0.11
N LEU A 126 3.83 -8.13 -0.65
CA LEU A 126 5.04 -8.54 -1.37
C LEU A 126 6.24 -8.24 -0.48
N TYR A 127 7.15 -9.19 -0.33
CA TYR A 127 8.24 -9.07 0.65
C TYR A 127 9.54 -9.70 0.19
N ARG A 128 10.66 -9.11 0.65
CA ARG A 128 12.00 -9.65 0.41
C ARG A 128 12.28 -10.81 1.36
N THR A 129 12.38 -12.02 0.83
CA THR A 129 12.57 -13.25 1.62
C THR A 129 13.91 -13.29 2.37
N GLY A 130 14.92 -12.55 1.89
CA GLY A 130 16.21 -12.42 2.56
C GLY A 130 16.22 -11.54 3.82
N LYS A 131 15.16 -10.75 4.05
CA LYS A 131 15.09 -9.76 5.14
C LYS A 131 13.84 -9.87 6.00
N VAL A 132 12.72 -10.29 5.41
CA VAL A 132 11.41 -10.38 6.05
C VAL A 132 10.99 -11.84 6.15
N GLU A 133 10.73 -12.29 7.37
CA GLU A 133 10.25 -13.63 7.68
C GLU A 133 8.72 -13.62 7.85
N PHE A 134 8.02 -14.43 7.06
CA PHE A 134 6.62 -14.76 7.31
C PHE A 134 6.49 -15.65 8.54
N CYS A 135 5.79 -15.16 9.57
CA CYS A 135 5.68 -15.82 10.86
C CYS A 135 4.55 -16.86 10.96
N ARG A 136 4.07 -17.37 9.82
CA ARG A 136 3.08 -18.47 9.72
C ARG A 136 1.71 -18.18 10.37
N GLU A 137 1.37 -16.91 10.53
CA GLU A 137 0.09 -16.45 11.06
C GLU A 137 -0.46 -15.44 10.05
N VAL A 138 -1.62 -15.75 9.49
CA VAL A 138 -2.29 -15.00 8.43
C VAL A 138 -3.79 -15.20 8.54
N GLY A 139 -4.58 -14.18 8.23
CA GLY A 139 -6.01 -14.32 8.11
C GLY A 139 -6.73 -13.02 7.77
N GLU A 140 -7.90 -13.17 7.18
CA GLU A 140 -8.84 -12.08 6.97
C GLU A 140 -9.59 -11.78 8.28
N ILE A 141 -9.87 -10.50 8.51
CA ILE A 141 -10.53 -10.04 9.72
C ILE A 141 -12.02 -9.88 9.44
N VAL A 142 -12.82 -10.65 10.18
CA VAL A 142 -14.28 -10.53 10.23
C VAL A 142 -14.71 -9.96 11.57
N LEU A 143 -15.84 -9.24 11.56
CA LEU A 143 -16.44 -8.72 12.78
C LEU A 143 -17.22 -9.84 13.49
N PRO A 144 -17.06 -10.00 14.81
CA PRO A 144 -17.87 -10.93 15.58
C PRO A 144 -19.32 -10.44 15.67
N THR A 145 -20.24 -11.38 15.98
CA THR A 145 -21.65 -11.04 16.19
C THR A 145 -21.82 -10.00 17.29
N GLY A 146 -22.57 -8.94 17.00
CA GLY A 146 -22.79 -7.78 17.87
C GLY A 146 -21.82 -6.62 17.64
N ASP A 147 -20.73 -6.84 16.88
CA ASP A 147 -19.72 -5.83 16.56
C ASP A 147 -19.80 -5.36 15.10
N GLU A 148 -20.79 -5.80 14.32
CA GLU A 148 -20.96 -5.45 12.91
C GLU A 148 -21.07 -3.93 12.66
N ILE A 149 -20.84 -3.52 11.41
CA ILE A 149 -20.95 -2.14 10.96
C ILE A 149 -22.43 -1.78 10.84
N ALA A 150 -22.86 -0.75 11.58
CA ALA A 150 -24.17 -0.16 11.44
C ALA A 150 -24.12 0.86 10.29
N ALA A 151 -24.54 0.45 9.10
CA ALA A 151 -24.65 1.35 7.95
C ALA A 151 -26.08 1.89 7.86
N PRO A 152 -26.29 3.21 8.00
CA PRO A 152 -27.62 3.79 7.84
C PRO A 152 -28.17 3.52 6.44
N GLY A 153 -29.38 2.99 6.34
CA GLY A 153 -30.12 2.83 5.09
C GLY A 153 -30.78 4.14 4.68
N ALA A 154 -30.99 4.32 3.37
CA ALA A 154 -31.73 5.46 2.84
C ALA A 154 -33.20 5.51 3.31
N ASP A 155 -33.72 4.40 3.82
CA ASP A 155 -35.07 4.25 4.38
C ASP A 155 -35.12 4.49 5.92
N GLY A 156 -34.00 4.84 6.54
CA GLY A 156 -33.88 5.06 7.98
C GLY A 156 -33.70 3.79 8.82
N THR A 157 -33.56 2.61 8.20
CA THR A 157 -33.19 1.37 8.89
C THR A 157 -31.67 1.19 8.90
N ASN A 158 -31.08 0.60 9.94
CA ASN A 158 -29.64 0.30 9.93
C ASN A 158 -29.40 -1.09 9.34
N ALA A 159 -28.61 -1.18 8.28
CA ALA A 159 -28.06 -2.44 7.81
C ALA A 159 -26.91 -2.87 8.74
N VAL A 160 -26.87 -4.17 9.03
CA VAL A 160 -25.81 -4.82 9.81
C VAL A 160 -24.84 -5.46 8.83
N LEU A 161 -23.66 -4.87 8.67
CA LEU A 161 -22.71 -5.23 7.61
C LEU A 161 -21.39 -5.79 8.14
N GLN A 162 -20.78 -6.67 7.35
CA GLN A 162 -19.33 -6.93 7.40
C GLN A 162 -18.58 -5.83 6.63
N PHE A 163 -17.24 -5.84 6.73
CA PHE A 163 -16.39 -4.95 5.93
C PHE A 163 -16.67 -5.11 4.43
N ALA A 164 -16.62 -4.01 3.66
CA ALA A 164 -16.77 -4.07 2.20
C ALA A 164 -15.71 -4.97 1.54
N ARG A 165 -14.45 -4.78 1.94
CA ARG A 165 -13.33 -5.67 1.70
C ARG A 165 -12.77 -6.09 3.06
N THR A 166 -12.61 -7.38 3.27
CA THR A 166 -12.07 -7.96 4.50
C THR A 166 -10.64 -7.48 4.73
N PRO A 167 -10.34 -6.83 5.87
CA PRO A 167 -8.96 -6.46 6.22
C PRO A 167 -8.07 -7.70 6.29
N PHE A 168 -6.86 -7.60 5.77
CA PHE A 168 -5.95 -8.73 5.66
C PHE A 168 -4.76 -8.60 6.62
N GLY A 169 -4.69 -9.48 7.62
CA GLY A 169 -3.67 -9.49 8.65
C GLY A 169 -2.63 -10.60 8.46
N VAL A 170 -1.34 -10.26 8.56
CA VAL A 170 -0.21 -11.19 8.51
C VAL A 170 0.81 -10.85 9.60
N SER A 171 1.36 -11.86 10.27
CA SER A 171 2.51 -11.69 11.16
C SER A 171 3.83 -11.79 10.39
N PHE A 172 4.69 -10.79 10.58
CA PHE A 172 6.04 -10.74 10.02
C PHE A 172 7.09 -10.53 11.11
N ARG A 173 8.34 -10.85 10.77
CA ARG A 173 9.52 -10.48 11.53
C ARG A 173 10.60 -9.95 10.60
N ALA A 174 11.26 -8.88 11.01
CA ALA A 174 12.50 -8.40 10.42
C ALA A 174 13.43 -8.01 11.57
N GLY A 175 14.66 -8.56 11.59
CA GLY A 175 15.57 -8.38 12.72
C GLY A 175 14.90 -8.73 14.07
N TRP A 176 14.97 -7.80 15.02
CA TRP A 176 14.34 -7.90 16.34
C TRP A 176 12.86 -7.54 16.34
N LEU A 177 12.35 -6.89 15.31
CA LEU A 177 10.96 -6.45 15.25
C LEU A 177 10.07 -7.59 14.75
N ARG A 178 9.25 -8.15 15.65
CA ARG A 178 8.05 -8.92 15.29
C ARG A 178 6.84 -8.00 15.30
N PHE A 179 6.03 -8.05 14.24
CA PHE A 179 4.85 -7.21 14.10
C PHE A 179 3.74 -7.90 13.31
N ARG A 180 2.51 -7.46 13.53
CA ARG A 180 1.34 -7.81 12.73
C ARG A 180 1.02 -6.65 11.80
N LEU A 181 1.01 -6.95 10.51
CA LEU A 181 0.67 -6.01 9.47
C LEU A 181 -0.74 -6.30 8.99
N CYS A 182 -1.61 -5.29 9.03
CA CYS A 182 -2.97 -5.38 8.53
C CYS A 182 -3.17 -4.37 7.42
N THR A 183 -3.53 -4.84 6.22
CA THR A 183 -3.90 -3.94 5.11
C THR A 183 -5.41 -3.82 5.00
N VAL A 184 -5.90 -2.61 4.70
CA VAL A 184 -7.31 -2.30 4.48
C VAL A 184 -7.54 -1.66 3.11
N HIS A 185 -8.77 -1.80 2.62
CA HIS A 185 -9.32 -0.99 1.53
C HIS A 185 -10.75 -0.62 1.95
N ILE A 186 -10.86 0.49 2.68
CA ILE A 186 -12.07 0.94 3.36
C ILE A 186 -13.11 1.46 2.36
N HIS A 187 -14.39 1.29 2.67
CA HIS A 187 -15.51 1.78 1.86
C HIS A 187 -15.38 3.24 1.42
N TYR A 188 -15.29 3.45 0.11
CA TYR A 188 -15.31 4.80 -0.49
C TYR A 188 -16.74 5.37 -0.52
N GLY A 189 -17.75 4.64 -1.00
CA GLY A 189 -19.12 5.16 -1.10
C GLY A 189 -19.35 6.21 -2.20
N LYS A 190 -20.62 6.45 -2.53
CA LYS A 190 -21.01 7.36 -3.63
C LYS A 190 -21.26 8.79 -3.12
N ASP A 191 -21.80 8.94 -1.91
CA ASP A 191 -22.06 10.25 -1.31
C ASP A 191 -20.97 10.64 -0.30
N GLN A 192 -20.14 11.59 -0.70
CA GLN A 192 -19.00 12.06 0.08
C GLN A 192 -19.36 13.15 1.12
N LYS A 193 -20.64 13.51 1.24
CA LYS A 193 -21.08 14.55 2.18
C LYS A 193 -20.95 14.08 3.63
N GLU A 194 -20.62 15.03 4.50
CA GLU A 194 -20.58 14.80 5.94
C GLU A 194 -21.94 14.30 6.47
N GLY A 195 -21.89 13.27 7.32
CA GLY A 195 -23.09 12.63 7.86
C GLY A 195 -23.92 11.80 6.87
N SER A 196 -23.47 11.65 5.62
CA SER A 196 -24.12 10.73 4.68
C SER A 196 -24.01 9.27 5.19
N PRO A 197 -24.92 8.38 4.80
CA PRO A 197 -24.78 6.94 5.04
C PRO A 197 -23.42 6.35 4.67
N ASP A 198 -22.85 6.80 3.56
CA ASP A 198 -21.55 6.34 3.06
C ASP A 198 -20.40 6.83 3.94
N MET A 199 -20.45 8.09 4.39
CA MET A 199 -19.43 8.66 5.29
C MET A 199 -19.48 7.99 6.67
N VAL A 200 -20.69 7.78 7.21
CA VAL A 200 -20.88 7.06 8.48
C VAL A 200 -20.33 5.64 8.36
N ARG A 201 -20.68 4.91 7.29
CA ARG A 201 -20.15 3.56 7.06
C ARG A 201 -18.63 3.55 7.00
N ARG A 202 -18.02 4.49 6.26
CA ARG A 202 -16.56 4.60 6.15
C ARG A 202 -15.92 4.77 7.53
N ARG A 203 -16.41 5.72 8.33
CA ARG A 203 -15.92 5.97 9.69
C ARG A 203 -16.07 4.73 10.57
N GLU A 204 -17.22 4.05 10.52
CA GLU A 204 -17.47 2.83 11.28
C GLU A 204 -16.52 1.70 10.85
N GLU A 205 -16.26 1.50 9.56
CA GLU A 205 -15.28 0.50 9.11
C GLU A 205 -13.90 0.76 9.72
N ILE A 206 -13.41 2.01 9.70
CA ILE A 206 -12.14 2.41 10.32
C ILE A 206 -12.16 2.14 11.84
N ALA A 207 -13.20 2.60 12.54
CA ALA A 207 -13.32 2.46 13.99
C ALA A 207 -13.33 0.98 14.42
N LYS A 208 -14.04 0.14 13.68
CA LYS A 208 -14.20 -1.29 13.99
C LYS A 208 -12.90 -2.06 13.76
N VAL A 209 -12.21 -1.86 12.63
CA VAL A 209 -10.92 -2.54 12.39
C VAL A 209 -9.86 -2.07 13.38
N ALA A 210 -9.72 -0.75 13.60
CA ALA A 210 -8.74 -0.20 14.51
C ALA A 210 -9.00 -0.65 15.96
N GLY A 211 -10.25 -0.57 16.41
CA GLY A 211 -10.65 -1.01 17.75
C GLY A 211 -10.44 -2.51 17.98
N LEU A 212 -10.74 -3.34 16.99
CA LEU A 212 -10.51 -4.79 17.07
C LEU A 212 -9.01 -5.12 17.18
N LEU A 213 -8.18 -4.50 16.34
CA LEU A 213 -6.73 -4.70 16.37
C LEU A 213 -6.12 -4.18 17.68
N ALA A 214 -6.57 -3.04 18.19
CA ALA A 214 -6.11 -2.50 19.48
C ALA A 214 -6.41 -3.48 20.63
N ARG A 215 -7.62 -4.05 20.68
CA ARG A 215 -7.98 -5.07 21.68
C ARG A 215 -7.13 -6.33 21.55
N ARG A 216 -6.88 -6.81 20.33
CA ARG A 216 -6.01 -7.99 20.09
C ARG A 216 -4.58 -7.73 20.56
N GLN A 217 -4.04 -6.55 20.24
CA GLN A 217 -2.72 -6.12 20.66
C GLN A 217 -2.57 -6.15 22.19
N ASP A 218 -3.54 -5.59 22.92
CA ASP A 218 -3.53 -5.59 24.39
C ASP A 218 -3.61 -7.00 24.98
N ASN A 219 -4.47 -7.85 24.42
CA ASN A 219 -4.62 -9.23 24.87
C ASN A 219 -3.33 -10.04 24.67
N GLU A 220 -2.69 -9.88 23.53
CA GLU A 220 -1.45 -10.58 23.21
C GLU A 220 -0.28 -10.08 24.02
N ARG A 221 -0.21 -8.77 24.28
CA ARG A 221 0.78 -8.18 25.18
C ARG A 221 0.67 -8.80 26.57
N ARG A 222 -0.53 -8.82 27.16
CA ARG A 222 -0.79 -9.45 28.47
C ARG A 222 -0.48 -10.95 28.46
N ALA A 223 -0.82 -11.66 27.39
CA ALA A 223 -0.51 -13.08 27.26
C ALA A 223 1.00 -13.33 27.15
N GLY A 224 1.73 -12.47 26.45
CA GLY A 224 3.19 -12.47 26.38
C GLY A 224 3.83 -12.23 27.73
N GLU A 225 3.37 -11.21 28.45
CA GLU A 225 3.82 -10.90 29.82
C GLU A 225 3.63 -12.09 30.76
N LYS A 226 2.45 -12.72 30.71
CA LYS A 226 2.16 -13.91 31.52
C LYS A 226 3.08 -15.09 31.20
N ARG A 227 3.42 -15.32 29.93
CA ARG A 227 4.31 -16.43 29.52
C ARG A 227 5.77 -16.18 29.91
N ALA A 228 6.19 -14.93 29.99
CA ALA A 228 7.56 -14.56 30.33
C ALA A 228 7.82 -14.58 31.85
N ALA A 229 6.77 -14.46 32.66
CA ALA A 229 6.87 -14.24 34.11
C ALA A 229 7.71 -15.27 34.88
N ASP A 230 7.86 -16.49 34.36
CA ASP A 230 8.62 -17.55 35.03
C ASP A 230 10.12 -17.57 34.67
N TRP A 231 10.55 -16.83 33.63
CA TRP A 231 11.92 -16.96 33.09
C TRP A 231 12.57 -15.65 32.62
N ALA A 232 11.84 -14.53 32.56
CA ALA A 232 12.34 -13.20 32.20
C ALA A 232 11.49 -12.09 32.87
N ASP A 233 11.88 -10.82 32.72
CA ASP A 233 10.99 -9.70 33.09
C ASP A 233 9.69 -9.80 32.25
N PRO A 234 8.51 -9.91 32.90
CA PRO A 234 7.23 -10.00 32.22
C PRO A 234 7.05 -8.96 31.11
N LYS A 235 7.48 -7.71 31.33
CA LYS A 235 7.30 -6.64 30.35
C LYS A 235 7.95 -6.96 29.01
N GLU A 236 9.10 -7.63 29.02
CA GLU A 236 9.80 -8.04 27.80
C GLU A 236 9.00 -9.06 26.99
N GLY A 237 8.27 -9.94 27.66
CA GLY A 237 7.36 -10.89 27.03
C GLY A 237 6.26 -10.22 26.20
N GLY A 238 5.87 -9.00 26.56
CA GLY A 238 4.87 -8.20 25.85
C GLY A 238 5.39 -7.45 24.63
N TRP A 239 6.71 -7.29 24.47
CA TRP A 239 7.30 -6.41 23.44
C TRP A 239 7.07 -6.89 22.00
N ASN A 240 6.70 -8.14 21.79
CA ASN A 240 6.39 -8.69 20.45
C ASN A 240 4.99 -8.31 19.93
N SER A 241 4.17 -7.63 20.73
CA SER A 241 2.79 -7.25 20.37
C SER A 241 2.77 -5.89 19.63
N ASN A 242 3.40 -5.82 18.46
CA ASN A 242 3.42 -4.63 17.62
C ASN A 242 2.42 -4.78 16.47
N TYR A 243 1.57 -3.78 16.27
CA TYR A 243 0.56 -3.77 15.23
C TYR A 243 0.77 -2.58 14.31
N ILE A 244 0.68 -2.82 13.01
CA ILE A 244 0.70 -1.81 11.97
C ILE A 244 -0.55 -2.03 11.13
N LEU A 245 -1.36 -0.98 11.00
CA LEU A 245 -2.57 -0.93 10.20
C LEU A 245 -2.34 0.08 9.07
N LEU A 246 -2.39 -0.38 7.83
CA LEU A 246 -2.09 0.44 6.66
C LEU A 246 -3.03 0.15 5.50
N GLY A 247 -2.89 0.90 4.40
CA GLY A 247 -3.68 0.69 3.19
C GLY A 247 -4.48 1.92 2.81
N ASP A 248 -5.51 1.71 2.01
CA ASP A 248 -6.44 2.75 1.58
C ASP A 248 -7.57 2.87 2.61
N PHE A 249 -7.54 3.94 3.42
CA PHE A 249 -8.58 4.22 4.40
C PHE A 249 -9.68 5.12 3.86
N ASN A 250 -9.49 5.72 2.68
CA ASN A 250 -10.35 6.78 2.18
C ASN A 250 -10.54 7.93 3.20
N ILE A 251 -9.53 8.22 4.03
CA ILE A 251 -9.59 9.34 4.99
C ILE A 251 -9.71 10.68 4.25
N VAL A 252 -10.51 11.58 4.83
CA VAL A 252 -10.82 12.89 4.22
C VAL A 252 -9.71 13.90 4.49
N SER A 253 -9.32 14.07 5.75
CA SER A 253 -8.19 14.91 6.18
C SER A 253 -7.69 14.49 7.57
N PRO A 254 -6.51 14.97 8.01
CA PRO A 254 -5.96 14.68 9.34
C PRO A 254 -6.83 15.13 10.53
N GLU A 255 -7.71 16.13 10.32
CA GLU A 255 -8.62 16.71 11.32
C GLU A 255 -10.03 16.10 11.28
N HIS A 256 -10.33 15.28 10.28
CA HIS A 256 -11.68 14.72 10.07
C HIS A 256 -11.99 13.58 11.04
N GLU A 257 -13.28 13.32 11.28
CA GLU A 257 -13.75 12.18 12.09
C GLU A 257 -13.27 10.81 11.59
N THR A 258 -12.88 10.69 10.32
CA THR A 258 -12.35 9.45 9.74
C THR A 258 -10.93 9.17 10.22
N MET A 259 -10.07 10.20 10.33
CA MET A 259 -8.77 10.10 10.99
C MET A 259 -8.93 9.95 12.51
N GLN A 260 -9.89 10.65 13.11
CA GLN A 260 -10.17 10.53 14.53
C GLN A 260 -10.52 9.08 14.94
N ALA A 261 -11.37 8.40 14.16
CA ALA A 261 -11.74 7.01 14.40
C ALA A 261 -10.53 6.06 14.51
N LEU A 262 -9.47 6.31 13.73
CA LEU A 262 -8.21 5.58 13.78
C LEU A 262 -7.41 5.93 15.05
N LYS A 263 -7.26 7.22 15.34
CA LYS A 263 -6.50 7.73 16.50
C LYS A 263 -7.13 7.35 17.84
N ASP A 264 -8.47 7.35 17.92
CA ASP A 264 -9.23 7.01 19.14
C ASP A 264 -9.00 5.55 19.59
N ALA A 265 -8.64 4.65 18.67
CA ALA A 265 -8.22 3.28 18.99
C ALA A 265 -6.78 3.19 19.54
N GLY A 266 -6.08 4.32 19.64
CA GLY A 266 -4.71 4.40 20.13
C GLY A 266 -3.65 4.02 19.10
N PHE A 267 -3.95 4.21 17.81
CA PHE A 267 -2.96 4.16 16.74
C PHE A 267 -2.36 5.54 16.50
N THR A 268 -1.06 5.58 16.18
CA THR A 268 -0.30 6.78 15.82
C THR A 268 0.10 6.73 14.35
N VAL A 269 0.27 7.90 13.74
CA VAL A 269 0.60 8.12 12.32
C VAL A 269 1.62 9.25 12.26
N GLU A 270 2.52 9.22 11.27
CA GLU A 270 3.61 10.20 11.15
C GLU A 270 3.11 11.51 10.53
N GLU A 271 3.48 12.66 11.13
CA GLU A 271 3.09 13.98 10.63
C GLU A 271 3.68 14.29 9.25
N LYS A 272 4.91 13.83 8.98
CA LYS A 272 5.57 14.02 7.67
C LYS A 272 4.75 13.42 6.53
N GLN A 273 4.16 12.23 6.74
CA GLN A 273 3.25 11.63 5.77
C GLN A 273 2.04 12.53 5.52
N HIS A 274 1.46 13.14 6.55
CA HIS A 274 0.26 13.98 6.40
C HIS A 274 0.53 15.25 5.59
N ALA A 275 1.65 15.93 5.87
CA ALA A 275 2.03 17.17 5.20
C ALA A 275 2.27 16.95 3.69
N GLU A 276 2.88 15.84 3.30
CA GLU A 276 3.16 15.52 1.89
C GLU A 276 1.89 15.12 1.12
N ILE A 277 0.91 14.52 1.80
CA ILE A 277 -0.39 14.15 1.20
C ILE A 277 -1.30 15.38 1.05
N GLU A 278 -1.24 16.35 1.95
CA GLU A 278 -2.05 17.59 1.92
C GLU A 278 -1.89 18.32 0.58
N GLY A 279 -0.67 18.33 0.03
CA GLY A 279 -0.37 18.89 -1.29
C GLY A 279 -1.02 18.17 -2.48
N SER A 280 -1.54 16.95 -2.29
CA SER A 280 -2.25 16.18 -3.33
C SER A 280 -3.79 16.26 -3.27
N GLY A 281 -4.35 16.90 -2.25
CA GLY A 281 -5.80 17.09 -2.09
C GLY A 281 -6.60 15.82 -1.76
N LYS A 282 -5.94 14.74 -1.33
CA LYS A 282 -6.54 13.41 -1.12
C LYS A 282 -5.83 12.64 0.00
N HIS A 283 -6.40 12.57 1.22
CA HIS A 283 -5.78 11.95 2.40
C HIS A 283 -6.12 10.46 2.60
N TYR A 284 -6.14 9.68 1.53
CA TYR A 284 -6.78 8.36 1.58
C TYR A 284 -5.98 7.31 2.34
N ASP A 285 -4.68 7.22 2.07
CA ASP A 285 -3.87 6.10 2.52
C ASP A 285 -3.17 6.44 3.85
N GLN A 286 -2.93 5.45 4.72
CA GLN A 286 -2.20 5.66 5.98
C GLN A 286 -1.24 4.50 6.31
N ILE A 287 -0.22 4.78 7.11
CA ILE A 287 0.57 3.79 7.83
C ILE A 287 0.49 4.10 9.33
N ALA A 288 -0.44 3.43 10.01
CA ALA A 288 -0.71 3.64 11.42
C ALA A 288 -0.11 2.53 12.27
N HIS A 289 0.40 2.85 13.45
CA HIS A 289 1.04 1.87 14.32
C HIS A 289 0.56 1.95 15.76
N LYS A 290 0.52 0.79 16.42
CA LYS A 290 0.31 0.61 17.86
C LYS A 290 1.31 -0.43 18.34
N ALA A 291 2.45 0.05 18.82
CA ALA A 291 3.60 -0.78 19.18
C ALA A 291 3.71 -1.03 20.69
N ALA A 292 4.12 -2.24 21.07
CA ALA A 292 4.46 -2.60 22.45
C ALA A 292 5.96 -2.50 22.72
N HIS A 293 6.80 -2.68 21.70
CA HIS A 293 8.24 -2.66 21.86
C HIS A 293 8.69 -1.23 22.23
N PRO A 294 9.41 -1.01 23.35
CA PRO A 294 9.79 0.33 23.79
C PRO A 294 10.83 1.01 22.89
N GLY A 295 11.50 0.22 22.04
CA GLY A 295 12.39 0.71 20.99
C GLY A 295 11.74 0.87 19.62
N PHE A 296 10.42 0.61 19.48
CA PHE A 296 9.73 0.84 18.21
C PHE A 296 9.84 2.31 17.85
N LYS A 297 10.30 2.57 16.62
CA LYS A 297 10.50 3.93 16.12
C LYS A 297 10.40 3.92 14.60
N VAL A 298 9.69 4.90 14.07
CA VAL A 298 9.78 5.29 12.67
C VAL A 298 11.01 6.20 12.51
N LEU A 299 11.96 5.78 11.69
CA LEU A 299 13.21 6.49 11.42
C LEU A 299 12.99 7.60 10.40
N ASP A 300 12.23 7.29 9.36
CA ASP A 300 11.77 8.26 8.36
C ASP A 300 10.46 7.77 7.73
N SER A 301 9.78 8.66 7.01
CA SER A 301 8.55 8.35 6.28
C SER A 301 8.33 9.32 5.13
N GLY A 302 7.40 9.00 4.23
CA GLY A 302 7.02 9.95 3.19
C GLY A 302 6.03 9.40 2.17
N VAL A 303 5.82 10.19 1.14
CA VAL A 303 4.95 9.92 0.00
C VAL A 303 5.79 9.99 -1.26
N PHE A 304 5.72 8.94 -2.08
CA PHE A 304 6.39 8.91 -3.36
C PHE A 304 5.39 9.14 -4.50
N ASP A 305 5.51 10.28 -5.17
CA ASP A 305 4.76 10.57 -6.40
C ASP A 305 5.53 10.10 -7.62
N MET A 306 5.10 8.98 -8.20
CA MET A 306 5.73 8.42 -9.38
C MET A 306 5.64 9.34 -10.60
N PHE A 307 4.60 10.18 -10.68
CA PHE A 307 4.39 11.05 -11.84
C PHE A 307 5.32 12.27 -11.90
N ASP A 308 6.18 12.45 -10.89
CA ASP A 308 7.30 13.40 -10.97
C ASP A 308 8.44 12.87 -11.85
N TYR A 309 8.55 11.53 -12.01
CA TYR A 309 9.68 10.87 -12.67
C TYR A 309 9.31 10.18 -13.98
N ILE A 310 8.12 9.58 -14.03
CA ILE A 310 7.63 8.75 -15.13
C ILE A 310 6.23 9.19 -15.54
N TYR A 311 5.82 8.92 -16.79
CA TYR A 311 4.50 9.32 -17.29
C TYR A 311 4.10 10.78 -16.97
N ARG A 312 5.08 11.68 -17.05
CA ARG A 312 4.97 13.08 -16.63
C ARG A 312 4.11 13.86 -17.62
N ASP A 313 3.61 15.02 -17.22
CA ASP A 313 2.79 15.87 -18.10
C ASP A 313 3.52 16.26 -19.40
N GLU A 314 4.84 16.46 -19.31
CA GLU A 314 5.73 16.76 -20.43
C GLU A 314 6.02 15.55 -21.33
N ASP A 315 5.84 14.33 -20.82
CA ASP A 315 6.07 13.10 -21.58
C ASP A 315 4.96 12.82 -22.59
N ALA A 316 3.79 13.46 -22.44
CA ALA A 316 2.59 13.21 -23.24
C ALA A 316 2.87 13.26 -24.76
N GLY A 317 3.69 14.21 -25.22
CA GLY A 317 4.05 14.33 -26.64
C GLY A 317 4.84 13.12 -27.15
N HIS A 318 5.77 12.61 -26.33
CA HIS A 318 6.53 11.40 -26.68
C HIS A 318 5.61 10.18 -26.82
N TYR A 319 4.67 10.00 -25.89
CA TYR A 319 3.75 8.86 -25.96
C TYR A 319 2.82 8.92 -27.18
N VAL A 320 2.31 10.10 -27.51
CA VAL A 320 1.42 10.29 -28.65
C VAL A 320 2.17 10.17 -29.97
N ASP A 321 3.35 10.79 -30.10
CA ASP A 321 4.03 10.92 -31.39
C ASP A 321 5.05 9.81 -31.66
N LYS A 322 5.69 9.28 -30.60
CA LYS A 322 6.87 8.42 -30.71
C LYS A 322 6.64 7.01 -30.22
N ALA A 323 5.93 6.83 -29.10
CA ALA A 323 5.60 5.48 -28.61
C ALA A 323 4.61 4.77 -29.55
N GLY A 324 3.77 5.54 -30.25
CA GLY A 324 2.87 5.02 -31.29
C GLY A 324 1.77 4.13 -30.73
N LEU A 325 1.29 4.42 -29.52
CA LEU A 325 0.31 3.61 -28.80
C LEU A 325 -1.11 3.85 -29.35
N PRO A 326 -1.75 2.87 -30.03
CA PRO A 326 -3.07 3.08 -30.64
C PRO A 326 -4.16 3.44 -29.61
N VAL A 327 -4.03 2.99 -28.36
CA VAL A 327 -4.98 3.34 -27.30
C VAL A 327 -5.08 4.84 -27.04
N LEU A 328 -4.00 5.60 -27.30
CA LEU A 328 -3.99 7.05 -27.15
C LEU A 328 -4.68 7.73 -28.34
N SER A 329 -4.42 7.27 -29.56
CA SER A 329 -4.95 7.88 -30.78
C SER A 329 -6.34 7.36 -31.17
N THR A 330 -6.78 6.18 -30.72
CA THR A 330 -8.04 5.55 -31.16
C THR A 330 -9.07 5.49 -30.04
N ARG A 331 -10.32 5.91 -30.32
CA ARG A 331 -11.46 5.73 -29.42
C ARG A 331 -12.04 4.32 -29.60
N LYS A 332 -12.19 3.59 -28.49
CA LYS A 332 -12.78 2.25 -28.48
C LYS A 332 -14.25 2.29 -28.93
N ASP A 333 -15.02 3.24 -28.38
CA ASP A 333 -16.45 3.42 -28.65
C ASP A 333 -16.78 4.91 -28.86
N PRO A 334 -16.54 5.47 -30.06
CA PRO A 334 -16.81 6.88 -30.32
C PRO A 334 -18.31 7.17 -30.25
N LYS A 335 -18.69 8.21 -29.49
CA LYS A 335 -20.06 8.74 -29.50
C LYS A 335 -20.45 9.19 -30.92
N GLU A 336 -21.73 9.09 -31.23
CA GLU A 336 -22.27 9.53 -32.53
C GLU A 336 -21.80 10.96 -32.87
N GLY A 337 -21.27 11.12 -34.09
CA GLY A 337 -20.71 12.40 -34.57
C GLY A 337 -19.28 12.72 -34.13
N ARG A 338 -18.62 11.88 -33.29
CA ARG A 338 -17.18 12.03 -33.01
C ARG A 338 -16.33 11.17 -33.96
N PRO A 339 -15.15 11.67 -34.39
CA PRO A 339 -14.23 10.87 -35.17
C PRO A 339 -13.73 9.66 -34.36
N ALA A 340 -13.35 8.58 -35.05
CA ALA A 340 -12.74 7.42 -34.39
C ALA A 340 -11.36 7.75 -33.81
N GLU A 341 -10.61 8.63 -34.47
CA GLU A 341 -9.27 9.04 -34.05
C GLU A 341 -9.28 10.33 -33.23
N ARG A 342 -8.53 10.34 -32.13
CA ARG A 342 -8.30 11.51 -31.28
C ARG A 342 -7.34 12.46 -32.00
N PRO A 343 -7.68 13.76 -32.14
CA PRO A 343 -6.69 14.77 -32.46
C PRO A 343 -5.53 14.73 -31.47
N ARG A 344 -4.33 15.14 -31.89
CA ARG A 344 -3.11 15.05 -31.09
C ARG A 344 -3.26 15.64 -29.69
N ASP A 345 -3.84 16.84 -29.57
CA ASP A 345 -4.03 17.50 -28.27
C ASP A 345 -4.98 16.71 -27.36
N GLU A 346 -6.08 16.16 -27.90
CA GLU A 346 -7.00 15.31 -27.15
C GLU A 346 -6.34 13.98 -26.74
N ALA A 347 -5.44 13.43 -27.56
CA ALA A 347 -4.66 12.24 -27.20
C ALA A 347 -3.67 12.54 -26.06
N MET A 348 -3.04 13.72 -26.06
CA MET A 348 -2.17 14.17 -24.97
C MET A 348 -2.96 14.40 -23.68
N ASP A 349 -4.17 14.96 -23.77
CA ASP A 349 -5.04 15.14 -22.60
C ASP A 349 -5.57 13.81 -22.06
N TYR A 350 -5.92 12.88 -22.96
CA TYR A 350 -6.27 11.51 -22.59
C TYR A 350 -5.10 10.79 -21.90
N PHE A 351 -3.87 11.03 -22.37
CA PHE A 351 -2.68 10.52 -21.71
C PHE A 351 -2.58 10.99 -20.24
N ARG A 352 -2.65 12.31 -20.02
CA ARG A 352 -2.49 12.93 -18.69
C ARG A 352 -3.61 12.58 -17.72
N SER A 353 -4.84 12.57 -18.20
CA SER A 353 -6.03 12.44 -17.37
C SER A 353 -6.44 10.99 -17.11
N TYR A 354 -6.16 10.08 -18.04
CA TYR A 354 -6.66 8.71 -18.01
C TYR A 354 -5.53 7.68 -18.13
N TYR A 355 -4.82 7.64 -19.26
CA TYR A 355 -3.92 6.53 -19.59
C TYR A 355 -2.86 6.29 -18.52
N ARG A 356 -2.13 7.34 -18.10
CA ARG A 356 -1.04 7.17 -17.13
C ARG A 356 -1.48 6.58 -15.80
N LYS A 357 -2.67 6.95 -15.32
CA LYS A 357 -3.25 6.46 -14.06
C LYS A 357 -3.60 4.97 -14.17
N HIS A 358 -4.19 4.58 -15.31
CA HIS A 358 -4.54 3.19 -15.58
C HIS A 358 -3.31 2.30 -15.84
N GLN A 359 -2.17 2.90 -16.21
CA GLN A 359 -0.90 2.18 -16.33
C GLN A 359 -0.11 2.12 -15.02
N MET A 360 -0.26 3.09 -14.13
CA MET A 360 0.40 3.12 -12.82
C MET A 360 -0.64 2.99 -11.70
N SER A 361 -1.05 4.12 -11.13
CA SER A 361 -2.15 4.27 -10.19
C SER A 361 -2.55 5.75 -10.13
N ASP A 362 -3.74 6.06 -9.62
CA ASP A 362 -4.10 7.41 -9.18
C ASP A 362 -3.87 7.65 -7.68
N HIS A 363 -3.39 6.63 -6.96
CA HIS A 363 -2.85 6.71 -5.61
C HIS A 363 -1.34 6.85 -5.62
N LYS A 364 -0.83 7.68 -4.70
CA LYS A 364 0.60 7.79 -4.42
C LYS A 364 1.04 6.67 -3.49
N LEU A 365 2.32 6.30 -3.52
CA LEU A 365 2.85 5.31 -2.59
C LEU A 365 3.20 5.98 -1.26
N LEU A 366 2.72 5.42 -0.15
CA LEU A 366 3.14 5.83 1.19
C LEU A 366 4.19 4.87 1.72
N TRP A 367 5.16 5.40 2.47
CA TRP A 367 6.21 4.59 3.06
C TRP A 367 6.65 5.05 4.44
N ALA A 368 7.25 4.13 5.18
CA ALA A 368 7.89 4.34 6.48
C ALA A 368 9.13 3.43 6.60
N GLU A 369 10.21 3.96 7.12
CA GLU A 369 11.38 3.21 7.54
C GLU A 369 11.30 2.94 9.05
N LEU A 370 11.28 1.67 9.45
CA LEU A 370 11.13 1.25 10.84
C LEU A 370 12.46 0.77 11.40
N CYS A 371 12.79 1.12 12.64
CA CYS A 371 13.92 0.54 13.35
C CYS A 371 13.66 -0.94 13.65
N ILE A 372 14.60 -1.84 13.32
CA ILE A 372 14.49 -3.28 13.55
C ILE A 372 15.66 -3.90 14.33
N ASP A 373 16.65 -3.10 14.71
CA ASP A 373 17.73 -3.54 15.59
C ASP A 373 17.67 -2.81 16.92
N TYR A 374 17.40 -3.56 17.98
CA TYR A 374 17.29 -3.05 19.35
C TYR A 374 18.41 -3.53 20.25
N ALA A 375 19.38 -4.29 19.73
CA ALA A 375 20.40 -4.98 20.52
C ALA A 375 21.23 -4.02 21.35
N GLY A 376 21.69 -2.90 20.75
CA GLY A 376 22.51 -1.90 21.45
C GLY A 376 21.77 -1.28 22.64
N ASN A 377 20.54 -0.83 22.43
CA ASN A 377 19.69 -0.26 23.49
C ASN A 377 19.37 -1.29 24.58
N TYR A 378 19.15 -2.55 24.19
CA TYR A 378 18.90 -3.65 25.13
C TYR A 378 20.12 -3.88 26.04
N LEU A 379 21.33 -4.03 25.46
CA LEU A 379 22.56 -4.22 26.22
C LEU A 379 22.89 -3.04 27.14
N GLN A 380 22.64 -1.80 26.68
CA GLN A 380 22.84 -0.61 27.50
C GLN A 380 21.92 -0.57 28.73
N ARG A 381 20.68 -1.07 28.60
CA ARG A 381 19.77 -1.19 29.76
C ARG A 381 20.34 -2.13 30.80
N ILE A 382 20.84 -3.29 30.39
CA ILE A 382 21.48 -4.27 31.29
C ILE A 382 22.71 -3.66 31.97
N VAL A 383 23.56 -2.94 31.24
CA VAL A 383 24.74 -2.25 31.83
C VAL A 383 24.33 -1.19 32.86
N ALA A 384 23.18 -0.54 32.67
CA ALA A 384 22.67 0.48 33.57
C ALA A 384 21.92 -0.09 34.79
N GLU A 385 21.72 -1.40 34.89
CA GLU A 385 21.07 -2.03 36.04
C GLU A 385 21.92 -1.85 37.30
N PRO A 386 21.31 -1.50 38.46
CA PRO A 386 22.04 -1.40 39.71
C PRO A 386 22.69 -2.74 40.07
N ILE A 387 23.97 -2.71 40.44
CA ILE A 387 24.63 -3.87 41.04
C ILE A 387 24.05 -4.05 42.44
N ALA A 388 23.40 -5.18 42.67
CA ALA A 388 22.79 -5.57 43.95
C ALA A 388 23.83 -5.82 45.05
#